data_AF-B7USQ2-F1
#
_entry.id   AF-B7USQ2-F1
#
_cell.length_a   1.000
_cell.length_b   1.000
_cell.length_c   1.000
_cell.angle_alpha   90.00
_cell.angle_beta   90.00
_cell.angle_gamma   90.00
#
_symmetry.space_group_name_H-M   'P 1'
#
loop_
_entity.id
_entity.type
_entity.pdbx_description
1 polymer ?
#
loop_
_entity_poly.entity_id
_entity_poly.type
_entity_poly.pdbx_seq_one_letter_code
_entity_poly.pdbx_strand_id
1 'polypeptide(L)'
;MANWQSIDELQDIASDLPRFTHALDELSRRLGLDITPLTADHISLRCHQNVTAERWRRGFEQCGELLSENMINGRPICLFKLHEPVQVAHWQFSIVELPWPGEKRYPHEGWEHIEIVLPGDPETLNARALALLSDEGLSLPGISVKTSSPKGEHERLPNPTLAVTDGKTTIKFHPWSIEEIVASEQSA
;
A
#
# COMPACT_ATOMS: atom_id res chain seq x y z
N MET A 1 21.47 1.63 12.41
CA MET A 1 20.85 1.40 11.08
C MET A 1 20.39 2.77 10.57
N ALA A 2 20.47 3.02 9.26
CA ALA A 2 20.13 4.33 8.71
C ALA A 2 18.60 4.48 8.62
N ASN A 3 18.09 5.65 9.03
CA ASN A 3 16.69 6.02 8.83
C ASN A 3 16.44 6.23 7.32
N TRP A 4 15.31 5.75 6.79
CA TRP A 4 15.01 5.84 5.35
C TRP A 4 15.05 7.29 4.80
N GLN A 5 14.74 8.30 5.62
CA GLN A 5 14.80 9.72 5.23
C GLN A 5 16.23 10.25 5.07
N SER A 6 17.23 9.52 5.56
CA SER A 6 18.66 9.88 5.42
C SER A 6 19.34 9.23 4.21
N ILE A 7 18.63 8.39 3.45
CA ILE A 7 19.17 7.67 2.30
C ILE A 7 19.05 8.53 1.04
N ASP A 8 20.16 8.78 0.35
CA ASP A 8 20.23 9.63 -0.83
C ASP A 8 19.28 9.16 -1.95
N GLU A 9 19.20 7.85 -2.18
CA GLU A 9 18.30 7.27 -3.18
C GLU A 9 16.80 7.47 -2.89
N LEU A 10 16.42 7.81 -1.64
CA LEU A 10 15.03 7.92 -1.19
C LEU A 10 14.61 9.38 -0.90
N GLN A 11 15.46 10.36 -1.17
CA GLN A 11 15.18 11.78 -0.85
C GLN A 11 13.92 12.33 -1.54
N ASP A 12 13.60 11.85 -2.74
CA ASP A 12 12.41 12.26 -3.47
C ASP A 12 11.12 11.78 -2.79
N ILE A 13 11.08 10.52 -2.34
CA ILE A 13 9.92 9.98 -1.61
C ILE A 13 9.86 10.52 -0.17
N ALA A 14 10.99 10.88 0.44
CA ALA A 14 10.99 11.59 1.72
C ALA A 14 10.35 12.98 1.59
N SER A 15 10.69 13.70 0.51
CA SER A 15 10.11 15.01 0.20
C SER A 15 8.64 14.93 -0.24
N ASP A 16 8.22 13.80 -0.80
CA ASP A 16 6.85 13.55 -1.25
C ASP A 16 5.88 13.18 -0.11
N LEU A 17 6.40 12.68 1.02
CA LEU A 17 5.56 12.17 2.12
C LEU A 17 4.54 13.19 2.65
N PRO A 18 4.89 14.47 2.91
CA PRO A 18 3.91 15.45 3.38
C PRO A 18 2.73 15.65 2.42
N ARG A 19 2.97 15.61 1.10
CA ARG A 19 1.91 15.67 0.08
C ARG A 19 0.97 14.48 0.22
N PHE A 20 1.54 13.28 0.38
CA PHE A 20 0.75 12.06 0.53
C PHE A 20 -0.05 12.04 1.83
N THR A 21 0.55 12.44 2.95
CA THR A 21 -0.15 12.53 4.24
C THR A 21 -1.36 13.45 4.15
N HIS A 22 -1.23 14.62 3.52
CA HIS A 22 -2.37 15.52 3.31
C HIS A 22 -3.43 14.90 2.37
N ALA A 23 -3.01 14.25 1.29
CA ALA A 23 -3.95 13.62 0.36
C ALA A 23 -4.75 12.49 1.01
N LEU A 24 -4.10 11.72 1.90
CA LEU A 24 -4.72 10.64 2.65
C LEU A 24 -5.70 11.14 3.72
N ASP A 25 -5.33 12.20 4.44
CA ASP A 25 -6.21 12.86 5.41
C ASP A 25 -7.48 13.39 4.73
N GLU A 26 -7.31 14.11 3.61
CA GLU A 26 -8.42 14.65 2.85
C GLU A 26 -9.32 13.55 2.27
N LEU A 27 -8.74 12.46 1.75
CA LEU A 27 -9.51 11.32 1.26
C LEU A 27 -10.30 10.66 2.39
N SER A 28 -9.66 10.38 3.54
CA SER A 28 -10.32 9.79 4.71
C SER A 28 -11.50 10.65 5.18
N ARG A 29 -11.28 11.97 5.28
CA ARG A 29 -12.32 12.94 5.66
C ARG A 29 -13.49 12.95 4.68
N ARG A 30 -13.21 12.98 3.37
CA ARG A 30 -14.25 12.94 2.31
C ARG A 30 -15.05 11.64 2.33
N LEU A 31 -14.42 10.54 2.71
CA LEU A 31 -15.07 9.24 2.83
C LEU A 31 -15.85 9.06 4.14
N GLY A 32 -15.65 9.94 5.13
CA GLY A 32 -16.17 9.75 6.48
C GLY A 32 -15.54 8.54 7.19
N LEU A 33 -14.31 8.18 6.81
CA LEU A 33 -13.57 7.05 7.35
C LEU A 33 -12.86 7.46 8.64
N ASP A 34 -13.23 6.87 9.78
CA ASP A 34 -12.43 6.97 11.00
C ASP A 34 -11.21 6.05 10.88
N ILE A 35 -10.03 6.66 10.80
CA ILE A 35 -8.77 5.95 10.65
C ILE A 35 -8.20 5.44 11.97
N THR A 36 -8.63 5.99 13.11
CA THR A 36 -8.06 5.74 14.44
C THR A 36 -8.06 4.27 14.86
N PRO A 37 -9.15 3.47 14.63
CA PRO A 37 -9.18 2.07 15.04
C PRO A 37 -8.58 1.12 14.00
N LEU A 38 -8.16 1.62 12.84
CA LEU A 38 -7.76 0.78 11.72
C LEU A 38 -6.29 0.38 11.83
N THR A 39 -6.00 -0.87 11.45
CA THR A 39 -4.65 -1.42 11.46
C THR A 39 -3.99 -1.21 10.09
N ALA A 40 -2.99 -0.34 10.05
CA ALA A 40 -2.11 -0.19 8.89
C ALA A 40 -1.24 -1.44 8.68
N ASP A 41 -1.17 -1.91 7.44
CA ASP A 41 -0.31 -3.04 7.05
C ASP A 41 0.93 -2.56 6.31
N HIS A 42 0.73 -1.99 5.12
CA HIS A 42 1.83 -1.47 4.32
C HIS A 42 1.44 -0.19 3.55
N ILE A 43 2.47 0.55 3.14
CA ILE A 43 2.37 1.73 2.29
C ILE A 43 3.05 1.45 0.96
N SER A 44 2.50 1.98 -0.13
CA SER A 44 2.92 1.59 -1.46
C SER A 44 3.32 2.78 -2.33
N LEU A 45 4.40 2.57 -3.07
CA LEU A 45 4.90 3.49 -4.08
C LEU A 45 4.30 3.18 -5.46
N ARG A 46 4.42 4.14 -6.37
CA ARG A 46 4.30 3.92 -7.82
C ARG A 46 5.44 4.63 -8.53
N CYS A 47 5.94 4.01 -9.58
CA CYS A 47 6.85 4.62 -10.54
C CYS A 47 6.44 4.23 -11.97
N HIS A 48 6.91 4.99 -12.94
CA HIS A 48 6.73 4.72 -14.36
C HIS A 48 8.07 4.52 -15.10
N GLN A 49 9.21 4.69 -14.42
CA GLN A 49 10.54 4.39 -14.96
C GLN A 49 11.20 3.25 -14.17
N ASN A 50 11.77 2.27 -14.89
CA ASN A 50 12.52 1.18 -14.25
C ASN A 50 13.71 1.72 -13.45
N VAL A 51 14.39 2.76 -13.94
CA VAL A 51 15.52 3.39 -13.23
C VAL A 51 15.11 3.98 -11.87
N THR A 52 13.87 4.43 -11.73
CA THR A 52 13.32 4.90 -10.45
C THR A 52 13.12 3.72 -9.49
N ALA A 53 12.52 2.62 -9.97
CA ALA A 53 12.38 1.40 -9.17
C ALA A 53 13.73 0.86 -8.68
N GLU A 54 14.73 0.76 -9.57
CA GLU A 54 16.08 0.32 -9.22
C GLU A 54 16.77 1.25 -8.21
N ARG A 55 16.56 2.57 -8.33
CA ARG A 55 17.07 3.54 -7.37
C ARG A 55 16.43 3.34 -5.99
N TRP A 56 15.11 3.26 -5.91
CA TRP A 56 14.42 3.04 -4.64
C TRP A 56 14.75 1.67 -4.03
N ARG A 57 14.89 0.61 -4.83
CA ARG A 57 15.35 -0.71 -4.37
C ARG A 57 16.68 -0.60 -3.63
N ARG A 58 17.69 0.02 -4.26
CA ARG A 58 19.01 0.26 -3.65
C ARG A 58 18.92 1.11 -2.38
N GLY A 59 17.98 2.05 -2.32
CA GLY A 59 17.74 2.84 -1.12
C GLY A 59 17.15 2.00 0.03
N PHE A 60 16.12 1.21 -0.25
CA PHE A 60 15.46 0.37 0.75
C PHE A 60 16.38 -0.74 1.29
N GLU A 61 17.23 -1.33 0.46
CA GLU A 61 18.25 -2.31 0.89
C GLU A 61 19.26 -1.73 1.89
N GLN A 62 19.37 -0.40 2.04
CA GLN A 62 20.22 0.25 3.06
C GLN A 62 19.51 0.47 4.41
N CYS A 63 18.18 0.48 4.43
CA CYS A 63 17.37 0.82 5.61
C CYS A 63 16.30 -0.22 5.97
N GLY A 64 16.31 -1.39 5.32
CA GLY A 64 15.40 -2.49 5.58
C GLY A 64 15.85 -3.79 4.93
N GLU A 65 14.98 -4.80 5.01
CA GLU A 65 15.20 -6.14 4.50
C GLU A 65 14.10 -6.51 3.49
N LEU A 66 14.46 -7.25 2.44
CA LEU A 66 13.49 -7.76 1.48
C LEU A 66 12.70 -8.91 2.13
N LEU A 67 11.39 -8.71 2.31
CA LEU A 67 10.48 -9.76 2.78
C LEU A 67 10.10 -10.72 1.66
N SER A 68 9.75 -10.18 0.51
CA SER A 68 9.37 -10.96 -0.67
C SER A 68 9.57 -10.16 -1.95
N GLU A 69 9.80 -10.88 -3.04
CA GLU A 69 9.84 -10.35 -4.40
C GLU A 69 9.04 -11.30 -5.29
N ASN A 70 7.88 -10.84 -5.73
CA ASN A 70 6.93 -11.65 -6.49
C ASN A 70 6.72 -11.07 -7.90
N MET A 71 6.60 -11.94 -8.89
CA MET A 71 6.28 -11.55 -10.26
C MET A 71 4.76 -11.43 -10.41
N ILE A 72 4.25 -10.21 -10.56
CA ILE A 72 2.80 -9.95 -10.66
C ILE A 72 2.50 -9.23 -11.97
N ASN A 73 1.75 -9.87 -12.87
CA ASN A 73 1.46 -9.37 -14.21
C ASN A 73 2.73 -9.01 -15.01
N GLY A 74 3.75 -9.87 -14.95
CA GLY A 74 4.98 -9.75 -15.75
C GLY A 74 5.97 -8.69 -15.27
N ARG A 75 5.81 -8.17 -14.05
CA ARG A 75 6.75 -7.24 -13.40
C ARG A 75 7.00 -7.61 -11.95
N PRO A 76 8.21 -7.34 -11.41
CA PRO A 76 8.49 -7.57 -10.02
C PRO A 76 7.74 -6.56 -9.13
N ILE A 77 7.31 -7.04 -7.97
CA ILE A 77 6.86 -6.24 -6.84
C ILE A 77 7.64 -6.72 -5.62
N CYS A 78 8.39 -5.80 -5.00
CA CYS A 78 9.14 -6.06 -3.78
C CYS A 78 8.37 -5.55 -2.58
N LEU A 79 8.45 -6.29 -1.47
CA LEU A 79 8.00 -5.85 -0.15
C LEU A 79 9.23 -5.73 0.76
N PHE A 80 9.48 -4.53 1.27
CA PHE A 80 10.60 -4.25 2.17
C PHE A 80 10.09 -4.01 3.58
N LYS A 81 10.70 -4.67 4.58
CA LYS A 81 10.51 -4.37 5.99
C LYS A 81 11.62 -3.42 6.44
N LEU A 82 11.23 -2.18 6.76
CA LEU A 82 12.15 -1.15 7.22
C LEU A 82 12.53 -1.38 8.68
N HIS A 83 13.75 -1.01 9.04
CA HIS A 83 14.20 -1.01 10.43
C HIS A 83 13.53 0.10 11.26
N GLU A 84 13.23 1.23 10.61
CA GLU A 84 12.47 2.35 11.18
C GLU A 84 11.29 2.68 10.26
N PRO A 85 10.07 2.84 10.80
CA PRO A 85 8.85 2.93 9.99
C PRO A 85 8.68 4.28 9.29
N VAL A 86 7.87 4.29 8.24
CA VAL A 86 7.29 5.51 7.65
C VAL A 86 6.13 5.95 8.52
N GLN A 87 6.21 7.19 9.05
CA GLN A 87 5.15 7.77 9.88
C GLN A 87 4.12 8.48 9.02
N VAL A 88 2.84 8.08 9.13
CA VAL A 88 1.73 8.74 8.45
C VAL A 88 0.55 8.86 9.41
N ALA A 89 0.17 10.09 9.75
CA ALA A 89 -0.77 10.37 10.82
C ALA A 89 -0.33 9.69 12.14
N HIS A 90 -1.13 8.74 12.66
CA HIS A 90 -0.81 7.97 13.86
C HIS A 90 -0.21 6.58 13.54
N TRP A 91 -0.16 6.20 12.26
CA TRP A 91 0.35 4.90 11.82
C TRP A 91 1.86 4.89 11.65
N GLN A 92 2.42 3.71 11.89
CA GLN A 92 3.83 3.39 11.71
C GLN A 92 3.95 2.26 10.68
N PHE A 93 4.16 2.61 9.41
CA PHE A 93 4.29 1.63 8.34
C PHE A 93 5.71 1.08 8.30
N SER A 94 5.88 -0.14 8.81
CA SER A 94 7.15 -0.86 8.75
C SER A 94 7.37 -1.55 7.40
N ILE A 95 6.33 -1.76 6.60
CA ILE A 95 6.40 -2.43 5.30
C ILE A 95 6.12 -1.44 4.18
N VAL A 96 7.01 -1.44 3.18
CA VAL A 96 6.85 -0.66 1.94
C VAL A 96 6.75 -1.59 0.74
N GLU A 97 5.71 -1.40 -0.08
CA GLU A 97 5.58 -2.05 -1.38
C GLU A 97 6.26 -1.19 -2.47
N LEU A 98 7.19 -1.81 -3.19
CA LEU A 98 7.87 -1.26 -4.36
C LEU A 98 7.49 -2.04 -5.63
N PRO A 99 6.45 -1.61 -6.34
CA PRO A 99 6.08 -2.16 -7.64
C PRO A 99 6.92 -1.56 -8.78
N TRP A 100 7.50 -2.40 -9.63
CA TRP A 100 8.07 -1.92 -10.91
C TRP A 100 6.95 -1.36 -11.81
N PRO A 101 7.27 -0.54 -12.82
CA PRO A 101 6.29 -0.04 -13.78
C PRO A 101 5.46 -1.14 -14.42
N GLY A 102 4.14 -0.95 -14.48
CA GLY A 102 3.19 -1.87 -15.12
C GLY A 102 2.44 -1.26 -16.28
N GLU A 103 1.37 -1.93 -16.72
CA GLU A 103 0.56 -1.48 -17.85
C GLU A 103 -0.11 -0.12 -17.59
N LYS A 104 -0.71 0.06 -16.40
CA LYS A 104 -1.23 1.35 -15.96
C LYS A 104 -0.08 2.29 -15.67
N ARG A 105 -0.02 3.42 -16.39
CA ARG A 105 0.96 4.48 -16.16
C ARG A 105 0.49 5.44 -15.08
N TYR A 106 1.32 5.63 -14.07
CA TYR A 106 1.14 6.60 -13.01
C TYR A 106 2.06 7.80 -13.31
N PRO A 107 1.52 9.00 -13.62
CA PRO A 107 2.34 10.15 -14.00
C PRO A 107 3.26 10.63 -12.89
N HIS A 108 2.81 10.49 -11.63
CA HIS A 108 3.59 10.83 -10.45
C HIS A 108 4.36 9.60 -9.98
N GLU A 109 5.63 9.80 -9.62
CA GLU A 109 6.47 8.80 -8.98
C GLU A 109 6.61 9.17 -7.50
N GLY A 110 6.10 8.31 -6.62
CA GLY A 110 6.13 8.50 -5.17
C GLY A 110 5.02 7.72 -4.47
N TRP A 111 4.56 8.21 -3.32
CA TRP A 111 3.54 7.53 -2.52
C TRP A 111 2.17 7.61 -3.18
N GLU A 112 1.50 6.46 -3.31
CA GLU A 112 0.23 6.37 -4.03
C GLU A 112 -0.92 5.81 -3.19
N HIS A 113 -0.65 4.80 -2.36
CA HIS A 113 -1.70 4.17 -1.56
C HIS A 113 -1.20 3.54 -0.27
N ILE A 114 -2.14 3.24 0.61
CA ILE A 114 -1.95 2.40 1.79
C ILE A 114 -2.89 1.20 1.75
N GLU A 115 -2.52 0.14 2.44
CA GLU A 115 -3.38 -1.01 2.69
C GLU A 115 -3.63 -1.19 4.20
N ILE A 116 -4.88 -1.48 4.53
CA ILE A 116 -5.41 -1.65 5.88
C ILE A 116 -5.91 -3.08 6.05
N VAL A 117 -5.51 -3.71 7.15
CA VAL A 117 -6.00 -5.05 7.52
C VAL A 117 -7.34 -4.93 8.21
N LEU A 118 -8.33 -5.66 7.68
CA LEU A 118 -9.64 -5.87 8.30
C LEU A 118 -9.80 -7.37 8.63
N PRO A 119 -9.39 -7.80 9.83
CA PRO A 119 -9.49 -9.19 10.23
C PRO A 119 -10.92 -9.72 10.15
N GLY A 120 -11.07 -10.99 9.81
CA GLY A 120 -12.35 -11.68 9.69
C GLY A 120 -12.44 -12.52 8.44
N ASP A 121 -13.64 -13.04 8.16
CA ASP A 121 -13.89 -13.87 6.99
C ASP A 121 -13.59 -13.12 5.68
N PRO A 122 -12.66 -13.61 4.84
CA PRO A 122 -12.35 -13.03 3.53
C PRO A 122 -13.59 -12.82 2.65
N GLU A 123 -14.56 -13.73 2.67
CA GLU A 123 -15.78 -13.64 1.84
C GLU A 123 -16.62 -12.39 2.16
N THR A 124 -16.51 -11.88 3.39
CA THR A 124 -17.24 -10.70 3.86
C THR A 124 -16.43 -9.41 3.79
N LEU A 125 -15.17 -9.46 3.32
CA LEU A 125 -14.25 -8.31 3.31
C LEU A 125 -14.88 -7.09 2.64
N ASN A 126 -15.40 -7.25 1.42
CA ASN A 126 -15.95 -6.13 0.66
C ASN A 126 -17.11 -5.45 1.41
N ALA A 127 -18.00 -6.24 2.01
CA ALA A 127 -19.13 -5.72 2.78
C ALA A 127 -18.67 -4.99 4.04
N ARG A 128 -17.71 -5.56 4.77
CA ARG A 128 -17.13 -4.94 5.98
C ARG A 128 -16.40 -3.63 5.66
N ALA A 129 -15.60 -3.61 4.59
CA ALA A 129 -14.89 -2.42 4.16
C ALA A 129 -15.83 -1.30 3.70
N LEU A 130 -16.88 -1.63 2.92
CA LEU A 130 -17.89 -0.63 2.52
C LEU A 130 -18.63 -0.03 3.72
N ALA A 131 -18.91 -0.84 4.76
CA ALA A 131 -19.60 -0.37 5.96
C ALA A 131 -18.78 0.65 6.78
N LEU A 132 -17.48 0.80 6.52
CA LEU A 132 -16.63 1.84 7.13
C LEU A 132 -16.74 3.19 6.41
N LEU A 133 -17.30 3.21 5.21
CA LEU A 133 -17.37 4.40 4.36
C LEU A 133 -18.78 5.00 4.46
N SER A 134 -18.86 6.32 4.56
CA SER A 134 -20.15 7.02 4.60
C SER A 134 -20.86 6.99 3.24
N ASP A 135 -22.19 6.93 3.26
CA ASP A 135 -23.01 7.03 2.04
C ASP A 135 -22.74 8.33 1.27
N GLU A 136 -22.57 9.44 2.00
CA GLU A 136 -22.21 10.74 1.41
C GLU A 136 -20.87 10.63 0.67
N GLY A 137 -19.83 10.12 1.34
CA GLY A 137 -18.50 9.96 0.76
C GLY A 137 -18.47 9.04 -0.46
N LEU A 138 -19.18 7.92 -0.42
CA LEU A 138 -19.32 6.99 -1.56
C LEU A 138 -20.05 7.61 -2.76
N SER A 139 -20.94 8.58 -2.52
CA SER A 139 -21.69 9.27 -3.56
C SER A 139 -20.95 10.47 -4.19
N LEU A 140 -19.80 10.89 -3.62
CA LEU A 140 -19.08 12.07 -4.08
C LEU A 140 -18.52 11.88 -5.51
N PRO A 141 -18.59 12.92 -6.36
CA PRO A 141 -17.98 12.86 -7.68
C PRO A 141 -16.46 12.68 -7.57
N GLY A 142 -15.92 11.82 -8.43
CA GLY A 142 -14.49 11.49 -8.46
C GLY A 142 -14.06 10.42 -7.46
N ILE A 143 -14.91 10.01 -6.51
CA ILE A 143 -14.69 8.81 -5.70
C ILE A 143 -15.09 7.58 -6.52
N SER A 144 -14.26 6.54 -6.47
CA SER A 144 -14.58 5.24 -7.07
C SER A 144 -14.11 4.10 -6.19
N VAL A 145 -14.88 3.01 -6.21
CA VAL A 145 -14.56 1.77 -5.51
C VAL A 145 -14.28 0.67 -6.53
N LYS A 146 -13.25 -0.13 -6.28
CA LYS A 146 -12.89 -1.29 -7.08
C LYS A 146 -12.61 -2.47 -6.16
N THR A 147 -12.98 -3.66 -6.61
CA THR A 147 -12.66 -4.91 -5.92
C THR A 147 -11.73 -5.73 -6.80
N SER A 148 -10.80 -6.45 -6.16
CA SER A 148 -9.90 -7.38 -6.81
C SER A 148 -9.61 -8.55 -5.88
N SER A 149 -9.17 -9.67 -6.42
CA SER A 149 -8.61 -10.79 -5.66
C SER A 149 -7.30 -11.15 -6.36
N PRO A 150 -6.17 -10.52 -5.98
CA PRO A 150 -4.89 -10.77 -6.62
C PRO A 150 -4.49 -12.22 -6.44
N LYS A 151 -4.26 -12.95 -7.54
CA LYS A 151 -3.79 -14.32 -7.50
C LYS A 151 -2.29 -14.37 -7.73
N GLY A 152 -1.51 -14.54 -6.66
CA GLY A 152 -0.08 -14.86 -6.75
C GLY A 152 0.13 -16.31 -7.20
N GLU A 153 1.28 -16.61 -7.80
CA GLU A 153 1.61 -17.99 -8.23
C GLU A 153 1.59 -19.01 -7.07
N HIS A 154 1.83 -18.53 -5.84
CA HIS A 154 1.86 -19.33 -4.63
C HIS A 154 0.70 -19.04 -3.67
N GLU A 155 -0.36 -18.36 -4.11
CA GLU A 155 -1.47 -17.95 -3.23
C GLU A 155 -2.02 -19.15 -2.41
N ARG A 156 -2.00 -19.00 -1.08
CA ARG A 156 -2.55 -19.97 -0.12
C ARG A 156 -3.76 -19.44 0.64
N LEU A 157 -3.84 -18.11 0.81
CA LEU A 157 -4.91 -17.44 1.53
C LEU A 157 -5.71 -16.58 0.53
N PRO A 158 -7.04 -16.72 0.45
CA PRO A 158 -7.86 -15.81 -0.33
C PRO A 158 -7.67 -14.38 0.15
N ASN A 159 -7.18 -13.51 -0.73
CA ASN A 159 -6.88 -12.12 -0.40
C ASN A 159 -7.76 -11.12 -1.18
N PRO A 160 -9.10 -11.11 -0.99
CA PRO A 160 -9.94 -10.10 -1.61
C PRO A 160 -9.54 -8.71 -1.09
N THR A 161 -9.42 -7.77 -2.00
CA THR A 161 -9.01 -6.39 -1.75
C THR A 161 -10.10 -5.45 -2.23
N LEU A 162 -10.57 -4.57 -1.36
CA LEU A 162 -11.41 -3.43 -1.73
C LEU A 162 -10.54 -2.17 -1.77
N ALA A 163 -10.54 -1.46 -2.89
CA ALA A 163 -9.84 -0.19 -3.06
C ALA A 163 -10.84 0.96 -3.23
N VAL A 164 -10.68 2.02 -2.46
CA VAL A 164 -11.40 3.29 -2.62
C VAL A 164 -10.42 4.40 -3.00
N THR A 165 -10.73 5.17 -4.05
CA THR A 165 -9.81 6.15 -4.63
C THR A 165 -10.52 7.40 -5.13
N ASP A 166 -9.83 8.54 -5.06
CA ASP A 166 -10.23 9.79 -5.72
C ASP A 166 -9.60 9.97 -7.12
N GLY A 167 -8.97 8.92 -7.65
CA GLY A 167 -8.23 8.91 -8.91
C GLY A 167 -6.74 9.21 -8.78
N LYS A 168 -6.28 9.67 -7.61
CA LYS A 168 -4.86 9.96 -7.34
C LYS A 168 -4.32 9.20 -6.13
N THR A 169 -5.07 9.21 -5.02
CA THR A 169 -4.74 8.51 -3.78
C THR A 169 -5.73 7.37 -3.58
N THR A 170 -5.24 6.26 -3.04
CA THR A 170 -6.07 5.08 -2.80
C THR A 170 -5.89 4.58 -1.37
N ILE A 171 -6.97 4.14 -0.73
CA ILE A 171 -6.95 3.34 0.49
C ILE A 171 -7.48 1.96 0.12
N LYS A 172 -6.76 0.90 0.48
CA LYS A 172 -7.24 -0.47 0.29
C LYS A 172 -7.47 -1.19 1.61
N PHE A 173 -8.34 -2.17 1.55
CA PHE A 173 -8.67 -3.06 2.66
C PHE A 173 -8.51 -4.50 2.23
N HIS A 174 -7.90 -5.33 3.06
CA HIS A 174 -7.71 -6.76 2.84
C HIS A 174 -7.75 -7.55 4.17
N PRO A 175 -7.96 -8.87 4.18
CA PRO A 175 -8.15 -9.62 5.42
C PRO A 175 -6.86 -10.02 6.15
N TRP A 176 -5.71 -9.99 5.46
CA TRP A 176 -4.44 -10.52 5.98
C TRP A 176 -3.34 -9.47 5.91
N SER A 177 -2.47 -9.44 6.92
CA SER A 177 -1.22 -8.70 6.83
C SER A 177 -0.26 -9.33 5.81
N ILE A 178 0.67 -8.54 5.28
CA ILE A 178 1.72 -9.05 4.39
C ILE A 178 2.56 -10.14 5.08
N GLU A 179 2.82 -10.01 6.38
CA GLU A 179 3.58 -11.01 7.12
C GLU A 179 2.84 -12.35 7.21
N GLU A 180 1.52 -12.34 7.40
CA GLU A 180 0.69 -13.55 7.36
C GLU A 180 0.66 -14.18 5.96
N ILE A 181 0.57 -13.36 4.91
CA ILE A 181 0.62 -13.82 3.52
C ILE A 181 1.96 -14.51 3.25
N VAL A 182 3.08 -13.86 3.55
CA VAL A 182 4.43 -14.41 3.33
C VAL A 182 4.64 -15.69 4.14
N ALA A 183 4.21 -15.73 5.41
CA ALA A 183 4.31 -16.93 6.24
C ALA A 183 3.50 -18.11 5.65
N SER A 184 2.32 -17.83 5.07
CA SER A 184 1.49 -18.85 4.42
C SER A 184 2.14 -19.46 3.18
N GLU A 185 2.95 -18.68 2.46
CA GLU A 185 3.66 -19.12 1.25
C GLU A 185 4.93 -19.93 1.57
N GLN A 186 5.60 -19.65 2.70
CA GLN A 186 6.81 -20.34 3.13
C GLN A 186 6.55 -21.69 3.83
N SER A 187 5.34 -21.94 4.33
CA SER A 187 5.01 -23.13 5.14
C SER A 187 4.73 -24.40 4.31
N ALA A 188 5.31 -24.54 3.11
CA ALA A 188 5.09 -25.64 2.18
C ALA A 188 6.33 -26.54 2.03
#